data_AF-A0A7J8LVY2-F1
#
_entry.id   AF-A0A7J8LVY2-F1
#
_cell.length_a   1.000
_cell.length_b   1.000
_cell.length_c   1.000
_cell.angle_alpha   90.00
_cell.angle_beta   90.00
_cell.angle_gamma   90.00
#
_symmetry.space_group_name_H-M   'P 1'
#
loop_
_entity.id
_entity.type
_entity.pdbx_description
1 polymer ?
#
loop_
_entity_poly.entity_id
_entity_poly.type
_entity_poly.pdbx_seq_one_letter_code
_entity_poly.pdbx_strand_id
1 'polypeptide(L)'
;MTIRANAFPEATQWSEGERCAMKKFWPLLVRALPPDVIFIADPEGSIMGLGSAVGPQFVGNGTSEMRLVGALREILAGGHLGYEEIQGVLKDVLTLKLEDGKSNGVSESLLSAFLIGQRMNRETDRELKAYCLAFDDELGPAPVADVRSLTHYGEPYDGNTRYFRSTLFVAAVRSCYGESSLLHGVEWMPPK
;
A
#
# COMPACT_ATOMS: atom_id res chain seq x y z
N MET A 1 -15.73 -8.21 -12.57
CA MET A 1 -14.40 -7.71 -12.17
C MET A 1 -13.56 -8.95 -11.94
N THR A 2 -12.36 -9.10 -12.52
CA THR A 2 -11.55 -10.33 -12.29
C THR A 2 -10.96 -10.37 -10.89
N ILE A 3 -10.49 -9.21 -10.41
CA ILE A 3 -10.06 -9.02 -9.02
C ILE A 3 -11.26 -9.29 -8.11
N ARG A 4 -11.13 -10.30 -7.24
CA ARG A 4 -12.17 -10.73 -6.28
C ARG A 4 -13.52 -11.08 -6.91
N ALA A 5 -13.53 -11.63 -8.12
CA ALA A 5 -14.76 -12.11 -8.77
C ALA A 5 -15.60 -13.01 -7.84
N ASN A 6 -14.97 -13.80 -6.98
CA ASN A 6 -15.67 -14.73 -6.08
C ASN A 6 -16.20 -14.08 -4.78
N ALA A 7 -15.76 -12.87 -4.43
CA ALA A 7 -16.16 -12.20 -3.20
C ALA A 7 -17.27 -11.14 -3.41
N PHE A 8 -17.46 -10.71 -4.66
CA PHE A 8 -18.39 -9.64 -5.01
C PHE A 8 -19.77 -10.18 -5.42
N PRO A 9 -20.88 -9.53 -4.99
CA PRO A 9 -22.23 -9.92 -5.40
C PRO A 9 -22.42 -9.97 -6.92
N GLU A 10 -23.39 -10.76 -7.40
CA GLU A 10 -23.66 -10.93 -8.84
C GLU A 10 -23.87 -9.59 -9.57
N ALA A 11 -24.55 -8.62 -8.93
CA ALA A 11 -24.79 -7.29 -9.49
C ALA A 11 -23.51 -6.46 -9.74
N THR A 12 -22.40 -6.83 -9.10
CA THR A 12 -21.09 -6.18 -9.24
C THR A 12 -20.12 -6.96 -10.15
N GLN A 13 -20.58 -8.10 -10.68
CA GLN A 13 -19.87 -8.83 -11.71
C GLN A 13 -19.94 -8.09 -13.04
N TRP A 14 -19.14 -8.54 -14.01
CA TRP A 14 -19.22 -7.98 -15.35
C TRP A 14 -20.63 -8.17 -15.91
N SER A 15 -21.17 -7.11 -16.51
CA SER A 15 -22.33 -7.15 -17.39
C SER A 15 -22.01 -7.94 -18.66
N GLU A 16 -23.06 -8.29 -19.41
CA GLU A 16 -22.87 -9.00 -20.68
C GLU A 16 -22.11 -8.17 -21.71
N GLY A 17 -22.34 -6.86 -21.73
CA GLY A 17 -21.60 -5.93 -22.59
C GLY A 17 -20.11 -5.90 -22.26
N GLU A 18 -19.75 -5.85 -20.97
CA GLU A 18 -18.36 -5.92 -20.52
C GLU A 18 -17.70 -7.26 -20.86
N ARG A 19 -18.42 -8.38 -20.67
CA ARG A 19 -17.92 -9.71 -21.08
C ARG A 19 -17.60 -9.76 -22.58
N CYS A 20 -18.52 -9.27 -23.42
CA CYS A 20 -18.32 -9.20 -24.87
C CYS A 20 -17.16 -8.28 -25.27
N ALA A 21 -17.03 -7.12 -24.63
CA ALA A 21 -15.93 -6.20 -24.87
C ALA A 21 -14.58 -6.84 -24.48
N MET A 22 -14.49 -7.43 -23.28
CA MET A 22 -13.28 -8.10 -22.82
C MET A 22 -12.90 -9.24 -23.75
N LYS A 23 -13.85 -10.12 -24.14
CA LYS A 23 -13.62 -11.20 -25.11
C LYS A 23 -13.03 -10.72 -26.42
N LYS A 24 -13.47 -9.56 -26.91
CA LYS A 24 -12.99 -8.97 -28.17
C LYS A 24 -11.62 -8.31 -28.05
N PHE A 25 -11.38 -7.55 -26.97
CA PHE A 25 -10.23 -6.65 -26.88
C PHE A 25 -9.05 -7.20 -26.05
N TRP A 26 -9.27 -8.12 -25.12
CA TRP A 26 -8.20 -8.67 -24.28
C TRP A 26 -7.03 -9.28 -25.07
N PRO A 27 -7.24 -10.04 -26.16
CA PRO A 27 -6.10 -10.55 -26.96
C PRO A 27 -5.24 -9.44 -27.57
N LEU A 28 -5.82 -8.26 -27.81
CA LEU A 28 -5.09 -7.08 -28.29
C LEU A 28 -4.35 -6.39 -27.13
N LEU A 29 -5.00 -6.28 -25.97
CA LEU A 29 -4.42 -5.68 -24.76
C LEU A 29 -3.21 -6.46 -24.26
N VAL A 30 -3.27 -7.80 -24.20
CA VAL A 30 -2.14 -8.66 -23.79
C VAL A 30 -0.91 -8.47 -24.67
N ARG A 31 -1.07 -8.05 -25.92
CA ARG A 31 0.06 -7.78 -26.84
C ARG A 31 0.65 -6.37 -26.67
N ALA A 32 -0.12 -5.44 -26.13
CA ALA A 32 0.25 -4.02 -26.05
C ALA A 32 0.68 -3.60 -24.63
N LEU A 33 0.15 -4.27 -23.60
CA LEU A 33 0.38 -3.92 -22.21
C LEU A 33 1.69 -4.53 -21.67
N PRO A 34 2.36 -3.83 -20.74
CA PRO A 34 3.46 -4.40 -19.97
C PRO A 34 3.06 -5.66 -19.16
N PRO A 35 3.98 -6.62 -18.92
CA PRO A 35 3.68 -7.87 -18.22
C PRO A 35 3.15 -7.72 -16.80
N ASP A 36 3.66 -6.74 -16.06
CA ASP A 36 3.21 -6.36 -14.71
C ASP A 36 1.76 -5.86 -14.71
N VAL A 37 1.38 -5.03 -15.69
CA VAL A 37 -0.01 -4.56 -15.87
C VAL A 37 -0.93 -5.72 -16.24
N ILE A 38 -0.47 -6.65 -17.09
CA ILE A 38 -1.22 -7.86 -17.43
C ILE A 38 -1.43 -8.73 -16.19
N PHE A 39 -0.39 -8.91 -15.36
CA PHE A 39 -0.49 -9.62 -14.09
C PHE A 39 -1.52 -8.98 -13.14
N ILE A 40 -1.49 -7.66 -12.95
CA ILE A 40 -2.45 -6.97 -12.08
C ILE A 40 -3.89 -7.16 -12.58
N ALA A 41 -4.11 -7.11 -13.89
CA ALA A 41 -5.44 -7.23 -14.50
C ALA A 41 -5.99 -8.67 -14.50
N ASP A 42 -5.12 -9.68 -14.64
CA ASP A 42 -5.48 -11.09 -14.69
C ASP A 42 -4.46 -12.00 -13.98
N PRO A 43 -4.36 -11.94 -12.64
CA PRO A 43 -3.30 -12.64 -11.90
C PRO A 43 -3.39 -14.17 -12.03
N GLU A 44 -4.60 -14.69 -12.24
CA GLU A 44 -4.92 -16.11 -12.38
C GLU A 44 -5.07 -16.57 -13.85
N GLY A 45 -4.96 -15.66 -14.82
CA GLY A 45 -5.12 -16.01 -16.24
C GLY A 45 -6.55 -16.41 -16.64
N SER A 46 -7.54 -16.00 -15.85
CA SER A 46 -8.93 -16.48 -15.91
C SER A 46 -9.82 -15.74 -16.91
N ILE A 47 -9.44 -14.53 -17.38
CA ILE A 47 -10.30 -13.65 -18.20
C ILE A 47 -10.82 -14.33 -19.47
N MET A 48 -10.02 -15.21 -20.09
CA MET A 48 -10.36 -15.84 -21.37
C MET A 48 -10.74 -17.32 -21.28
N GLY A 49 -10.70 -17.95 -20.11
CA GLY A 49 -10.92 -19.40 -19.94
C GLY A 49 -9.85 -20.30 -20.60
N LEU A 50 -9.11 -19.80 -21.59
CA LEU A 50 -7.82 -20.32 -22.04
C LEU A 50 -6.72 -19.46 -21.41
N GLY A 51 -6.03 -20.04 -20.43
CA GLY A 51 -5.04 -19.36 -19.61
C GLY A 51 -4.07 -18.52 -20.42
N SER A 52 -4.14 -17.20 -20.28
CA SER A 52 -3.00 -16.35 -20.60
C SER A 52 -1.87 -16.76 -19.66
N ALA A 53 -0.76 -17.27 -20.19
CA ALA A 53 0.34 -17.76 -19.37
C ALA A 53 1.02 -16.63 -18.57
N VAL A 54 0.85 -15.37 -18.99
CA VAL A 54 1.59 -14.23 -18.44
C VAL A 54 1.27 -13.97 -16.97
N GLY A 55 -0.01 -13.87 -16.58
CA GLY A 55 -0.39 -13.54 -15.20
C GLY A 55 0.07 -14.59 -14.18
N PRO A 56 -0.32 -15.87 -14.33
CA PRO A 56 0.09 -16.94 -13.42
C PRO A 56 1.61 -17.17 -13.36
N GLN A 57 2.33 -16.93 -14.46
CA GLN A 57 3.79 -17.13 -14.52
C GLN A 57 4.58 -15.87 -14.18
N PHE A 58 3.92 -14.72 -13.97
CA PHE A 58 4.61 -13.50 -13.60
C PHE A 58 5.16 -13.62 -12.17
N VAL A 59 6.47 -13.41 -12.05
CA VAL A 59 7.22 -13.46 -10.78
C VAL A 59 7.95 -12.15 -10.48
N GLY A 60 7.81 -11.13 -11.34
CA GLY A 60 8.58 -9.90 -11.22
C GLY A 60 10.06 -10.03 -11.61
N ASN A 61 10.74 -8.89 -11.63
CA ASN A 61 12.14 -8.72 -11.97
C ASN A 61 12.99 -8.59 -10.70
N GLY A 62 13.59 -9.71 -10.29
CA GLY A 62 14.47 -9.76 -9.12
C GLY A 62 13.74 -10.05 -7.81
N THR A 63 14.49 -10.07 -6.72
CA THR A 63 14.00 -10.59 -5.43
C THR A 63 12.93 -9.71 -4.78
N SER A 64 13.05 -8.39 -4.92
CA SER A 64 12.12 -7.42 -4.34
C SER A 64 10.76 -7.46 -5.03
N GLU A 65 10.72 -7.47 -6.37
CA GLU A 65 9.46 -7.64 -7.09
C GLU A 65 8.87 -9.03 -6.87
N MET A 66 9.68 -10.09 -6.76
CA MET A 66 9.18 -11.43 -6.48
C MET A 66 8.43 -11.50 -5.14
N ARG A 67 8.96 -10.85 -4.09
CA ARG A 67 8.26 -10.75 -2.81
C ARG A 67 6.96 -9.94 -2.94
N LEU A 68 7.01 -8.80 -3.64
CA LEU A 68 5.84 -7.95 -3.88
C LEU A 68 4.74 -8.65 -4.69
N VAL A 69 5.11 -9.41 -5.73
CA VAL A 69 4.19 -10.19 -6.55
C VAL A 69 3.53 -11.30 -5.73
N GLY A 70 4.28 -11.98 -4.86
CA GLY A 70 3.72 -12.94 -3.91
C GLY A 70 2.65 -12.32 -3.02
N ALA A 71 2.97 -11.19 -2.39
CA ALA A 71 2.04 -10.41 -1.57
C ALA A 71 0.81 -9.93 -2.38
N LEU A 72 1.01 -9.48 -3.62
CA LEU A 72 -0.06 -9.02 -4.50
C LEU A 72 -1.06 -10.13 -4.85
N ARG A 73 -0.62 -11.38 -4.99
CA ARG A 73 -1.55 -12.49 -5.26
C ARG A 73 -2.57 -12.64 -4.13
N GLU A 74 -2.12 -12.57 -2.88
CA GLU A 74 -3.00 -12.61 -1.71
C GLU A 74 -3.92 -11.37 -1.67
N ILE A 75 -3.37 -10.17 -1.87
CA ILE A 75 -4.13 -8.91 -1.81
C ILE A 75 -5.20 -8.84 -2.91
N LEU A 76 -4.87 -9.22 -4.15
CA LEU A 76 -5.78 -9.22 -5.28
C LEU A 76 -6.87 -10.29 -5.14
N ALA A 77 -6.61 -11.37 -4.40
CA ALA A 77 -7.63 -12.34 -3.99
C ALA A 77 -8.56 -11.83 -2.87
N GLY A 78 -8.23 -10.69 -2.25
CA GLY A 78 -8.98 -10.11 -1.14
C GLY A 78 -8.50 -10.53 0.25
N GLY A 79 -7.30 -11.12 0.32
CA GLY A 79 -6.67 -11.56 1.56
C GLY A 79 -5.91 -10.45 2.30
N HIS A 80 -5.39 -10.82 3.46
CA HIS A 80 -4.58 -9.96 4.32
C HIS A 80 -3.22 -10.59 4.56
N LEU A 81 -2.20 -9.76 4.68
CA LEU A 81 -0.83 -10.23 4.84
C LEU A 81 -0.43 -10.35 6.31
N GLY A 82 0.60 -11.16 6.55
CA GLY A 82 1.25 -11.22 7.86
C GLY A 82 2.03 -9.95 8.20
N TYR A 83 2.28 -9.75 9.50
CA TYR A 83 3.12 -8.64 9.98
C TYR A 83 4.53 -8.65 9.35
N GLU A 84 5.22 -9.80 9.42
CA GLU A 84 6.59 -9.95 8.90
C GLU A 84 6.63 -9.83 7.37
N GLU A 85 5.57 -10.28 6.70
CA GLU A 85 5.44 -10.21 5.25
C GLU A 85 5.32 -8.77 4.77
N ILE A 86 4.44 -7.97 5.39
CA ILE A 86 4.32 -6.53 5.09
C ILE A 86 5.63 -5.83 5.40
N GLN A 87 6.22 -6.06 6.58
CA GLN A 87 7.48 -5.43 6.94
C GLN A 87 8.58 -5.75 5.91
N GLY A 88 8.67 -7.00 5.47
CA GLY A 88 9.62 -7.44 4.45
C GLY A 88 9.34 -6.83 3.06
N VAL A 89 8.08 -6.66 2.67
CA VAL A 89 7.72 -5.96 1.41
C VAL A 89 8.05 -4.47 1.50
N LEU A 90 7.69 -3.80 2.59
CA LEU A 90 7.93 -2.38 2.75
C LEU A 90 9.42 -2.04 2.76
N LYS A 91 10.25 -2.83 3.45
CA LYS A 91 11.71 -2.65 3.44
C LYS A 91 12.32 -2.78 2.04
N ASP A 92 11.78 -3.69 1.23
CA ASP A 92 12.27 -3.90 -0.14
C ASP A 92 11.81 -2.80 -1.11
N VAL A 93 10.60 -2.25 -0.91
CA VAL A 93 9.97 -1.34 -1.88
C VAL A 93 10.17 0.12 -1.51
N LEU A 94 10.02 0.48 -0.24
CA LEU A 94 10.17 1.83 0.28
C LEU A 94 11.55 1.96 0.95
N THR A 95 12.63 1.85 0.17
CA THR A 95 13.95 2.09 0.76
C THR A 95 14.09 3.56 1.15
N LEU A 96 14.45 3.83 2.41
CA LEU A 96 14.74 5.17 2.95
C LEU A 96 16.05 5.78 2.38
N LYS A 97 16.39 5.51 1.11
CA LYS A 97 17.60 6.06 0.48
C LYS A 97 17.39 7.53 0.17
N LEU A 98 17.70 8.35 1.17
CA LEU A 98 17.62 9.80 1.20
C LEU A 98 18.59 10.53 0.26
N GLU A 99 19.48 9.86 -0.49
CA GLU A 99 20.58 10.60 -1.15
C GLU A 99 20.94 10.24 -2.60
N ASP A 100 20.26 9.32 -3.28
CA ASP A 100 20.47 9.16 -4.72
C ASP A 100 19.16 8.75 -5.39
N GLY A 101 18.58 9.65 -6.19
CA GLY A 101 17.28 9.52 -6.86
C GLY A 101 17.15 8.39 -7.90
N LYS A 102 17.84 7.26 -7.70
CA LYS A 102 17.57 6.00 -8.36
C LYS A 102 16.47 5.30 -7.58
N SER A 103 15.25 5.38 -8.11
CA SER A 103 14.14 4.52 -7.71
C SER A 103 14.63 3.08 -7.58
N ASN A 104 14.32 2.42 -6.46
CA ASN A 104 14.47 0.98 -6.35
C ASN A 104 13.82 0.35 -7.59
N GLY A 105 14.46 -0.67 -8.15
CA GLY A 105 14.06 -1.34 -9.40
C GLY A 105 12.78 -2.16 -9.29
N VAL A 106 11.78 -1.65 -8.56
CA VAL A 106 10.43 -2.19 -8.44
C VAL A 106 9.50 -1.34 -9.31
N SER A 107 8.66 -2.00 -10.09
CA SER A 107 7.67 -1.36 -10.95
C SER A 107 6.68 -0.51 -10.16
N GLU A 108 6.50 0.74 -10.60
CA GLU A 108 5.50 1.67 -10.05
C GLU A 108 4.08 1.10 -10.14
N SER A 109 3.81 0.27 -11.16
CA SER A 109 2.49 -0.36 -11.32
C SER A 109 2.21 -1.36 -10.20
N LEU A 110 3.21 -2.17 -9.83
CA LEU A 110 3.11 -3.17 -8.76
C LEU A 110 2.99 -2.51 -7.39
N LEU A 111 3.81 -1.48 -7.12
CA LEU A 111 3.71 -0.70 -5.88
C LEU A 111 2.34 -0.03 -5.76
N SER A 112 1.86 0.59 -6.84
CA SER A 112 0.54 1.22 -6.87
C SER A 112 -0.58 0.20 -6.61
N ALA A 113 -0.52 -0.96 -7.27
CA ALA A 113 -1.50 -2.03 -7.06
C ALA A 113 -1.48 -2.56 -5.62
N PHE A 114 -0.31 -2.62 -4.98
CA PHE A 114 -0.16 -3.07 -3.61
C PHE A 114 -0.84 -2.11 -2.62
N LEU A 115 -0.54 -0.81 -2.72
CA LEU A 115 -1.13 0.22 -1.87
C LEU A 115 -2.65 0.32 -2.06
N ILE A 116 -3.12 0.31 -3.31
CA ILE A 116 -4.55 0.36 -3.63
C ILE A 116 -5.25 -0.91 -3.13
N GLY A 117 -4.67 -2.07 -3.40
CA GLY A 117 -5.26 -3.36 -3.04
C GLY A 117 -5.41 -3.54 -1.53
N GLN A 118 -4.41 -3.16 -0.74
CA GLN A 118 -4.50 -3.17 0.73
C GLN A 118 -5.57 -2.20 1.23
N ARG A 119 -5.63 -0.99 0.67
CA ARG A 119 -6.68 -0.04 1.03
C ARG A 119 -8.08 -0.57 0.71
N MET A 120 -8.23 -1.23 -0.43
CA MET A 120 -9.49 -1.89 -0.82
C MET A 120 -9.82 -3.10 0.05
N ASN A 121 -8.82 -3.75 0.67
CA ASN A 121 -9.04 -4.84 1.64
C ASN A 121 -9.42 -4.34 3.03
N ARG A 122 -9.20 -3.05 3.33
CA ARG A 122 -9.28 -2.47 4.67
C ARG A 122 -8.24 -3.10 5.57
N GLU A 123 -7.07 -2.49 5.61
CA GLU A 123 -5.92 -2.94 6.37
C GLU A 123 -6.32 -3.30 7.82
N THR A 124 -5.88 -4.47 8.29
CA THR A 124 -6.12 -4.87 9.68
C THR A 124 -5.18 -4.12 10.63
N ASP A 125 -5.50 -4.12 11.94
CA ASP A 125 -4.61 -3.53 12.96
C ASP A 125 -3.19 -4.13 12.92
N ARG A 126 -3.07 -5.42 12.58
CA ARG A 126 -1.78 -6.10 12.43
C ARG A 126 -0.99 -5.57 11.24
N GLU A 127 -1.66 -5.38 10.11
CA GLU A 127 -1.06 -4.83 8.89
C GLU A 127 -0.64 -3.37 9.11
N LEU A 128 -1.52 -2.57 9.73
CA LEU A 128 -1.22 -1.19 10.09
C LEU A 128 -0.02 -1.08 11.05
N LYS A 129 0.08 -1.98 12.04
CA LYS A 129 1.25 -2.04 12.92
C LYS A 129 2.54 -2.33 12.15
N ALA A 130 2.49 -3.22 11.16
CA ALA A 130 3.65 -3.53 10.32
C ALA A 130 4.10 -2.33 9.50
N TYR A 131 3.15 -1.54 8.98
CA TYR A 131 3.43 -0.26 8.33
C TYR A 131 4.16 0.73 9.24
N CYS A 132 3.64 0.95 10.44
CA CYS A 132 4.22 1.90 11.38
C CYS A 132 5.64 1.52 11.81
N LEU A 133 5.91 0.22 11.98
CA LEU A 133 7.17 -0.28 12.52
C LEU A 133 8.13 -0.80 11.45
N ALA A 134 7.79 -0.61 10.15
CA ALA A 134 8.58 -1.17 9.06
C ALA A 134 10.03 -0.69 9.10
N PHE A 135 10.24 0.57 9.48
CA PHE A 135 11.53 1.25 9.47
C PHE A 135 12.05 1.62 10.86
N ASP A 136 11.40 1.19 11.93
CA ASP A 136 11.79 1.56 13.30
C ASP A 136 13.25 1.16 13.59
N ASP A 137 13.68 -0.02 13.12
CA ASP A 137 15.06 -0.50 13.28
C ASP A 137 16.09 0.32 12.48
N GLU A 138 15.67 1.01 11.41
CA GLU A 138 16.55 1.76 10.50
C GLU A 138 16.81 3.18 11.00
N LEU A 139 15.93 3.71 11.84
CA LEU A 139 16.03 5.05 12.42
C LEU A 139 16.92 5.11 13.68
N GLY A 140 17.50 3.97 14.07
CA GLY A 140 18.34 3.83 15.25
C GLY A 140 17.52 3.58 16.53
N PRO A 141 18.18 3.54 17.70
CA PRO A 141 17.48 3.32 18.96
C PRO A 141 16.48 4.45 19.23
N ALA A 142 15.28 4.06 19.68
CA ALA A 142 14.25 5.02 20.06
C ALA A 142 14.78 6.02 21.11
N PRO A 143 14.57 7.33 20.93
CA PRO A 143 15.02 8.32 21.89
C PRO A 143 14.32 8.11 23.23
N VAL A 144 15.11 8.11 24.32
CA VAL A 144 14.59 7.98 25.68
C VAL A 144 14.51 9.35 26.32
N ALA A 145 13.31 9.74 26.75
CA ALA A 145 13.07 10.98 27.50
C ALA A 145 12.88 10.65 28.98
N ASP A 146 13.73 11.21 29.86
CA ASP A 146 13.60 11.09 31.31
C ASP A 146 12.56 12.09 31.84
N VAL A 147 11.28 11.76 31.63
CA VAL A 147 10.15 12.60 32.02
C VAL A 147 9.08 11.76 32.71
N ARG A 148 8.40 12.35 33.69
CA ARG A 148 7.35 11.67 34.47
C ARG A 148 6.13 11.29 33.62
N SER A 149 5.83 12.10 32.60
CA SER A 149 4.70 11.92 31.69
C SER A 149 5.04 12.58 30.36
N LEU A 150 4.71 11.92 29.25
CA LEU A 150 4.88 12.44 27.91
C LEU A 150 3.55 12.31 27.15
N THR A 151 3.07 13.41 26.58
CA THR A 151 1.96 13.34 25.62
C THR A 151 2.51 13.46 24.21
N HIS A 152 2.20 12.46 23.40
CA HIS A 152 2.56 12.43 21.99
C HIS A 152 1.38 12.92 21.15
N TYR A 153 1.63 13.91 20.29
CA TYR A 153 0.69 14.44 19.35
C TYR A 153 1.12 14.08 17.92
N GLY A 154 0.31 13.27 17.25
CA GLY A 154 0.35 13.09 15.81
C GLY A 154 -1.06 13.23 15.28
N GLU A 155 -1.42 14.40 14.74
CA GLU A 155 -2.76 14.62 14.19
C GLU A 155 -2.93 13.76 12.93
N PRO A 156 -3.86 12.77 12.92
CA PRO A 156 -4.14 12.04 11.70
C PRO A 156 -4.78 12.97 10.67
N TYR A 157 -4.53 12.70 9.39
CA TYR A 157 -5.17 13.43 8.32
C TYR A 157 -6.67 13.11 8.24
N ASP A 158 -7.51 14.04 8.69
CA ASP A 158 -8.97 13.90 8.70
C ASP A 158 -9.63 14.30 7.36
N GLY A 159 -8.86 14.78 6.38
CA GLY A 159 -9.39 15.26 5.10
C GLY A 159 -9.91 16.70 5.15
N ASN A 160 -9.83 17.37 6.31
CA ASN A 160 -10.30 18.73 6.44
C ASN A 160 -9.20 19.70 6.00
N THR A 161 -9.47 20.44 4.92
CA THR A 161 -8.59 21.50 4.46
C THR A 161 -8.77 22.74 5.35
N ARG A 162 -7.65 23.26 5.89
CA ARG A 162 -7.43 24.67 6.32
C ARG A 162 -7.96 25.17 7.67
N TYR A 163 -8.15 24.32 8.68
CA TYR A 163 -8.34 24.85 10.04
C TYR A 163 -7.04 24.90 10.84
N PHE A 164 -7.03 25.84 11.78
CA PHE A 164 -6.01 26.02 12.81
C PHE A 164 -5.60 24.68 13.43
N ARG A 165 -4.31 24.36 13.40
CA ARG A 165 -3.74 23.17 14.03
C ARG A 165 -3.68 23.37 15.53
N SER A 166 -4.79 23.08 16.22
CA SER A 166 -4.91 23.31 17.67
C SER A 166 -3.87 22.56 18.50
N THR A 167 -3.39 21.41 18.02
CA THR A 167 -2.33 20.65 18.70
C THR A 167 -1.05 21.44 18.93
N LEU A 168 -0.66 22.32 18.01
CA LEU A 168 0.53 23.18 18.18
C LEU A 168 0.38 24.09 19.40
N PHE A 169 -0.82 24.66 19.60
CA PHE A 169 -1.10 25.57 20.70
C PHE A 169 -1.27 24.81 22.02
N VAL A 170 -1.95 23.66 22.00
CA VAL A 170 -2.08 22.81 23.18
C VAL A 170 -0.71 22.37 23.67
N ALA A 171 0.19 21.95 22.78
CA ALA A 171 1.55 21.58 23.16
C ALA A 171 2.34 22.74 23.77
N ALA A 172 2.24 23.95 23.20
CA ALA A 172 2.87 25.15 23.76
C ALA A 172 2.34 25.49 25.16
N VAL A 173 1.01 25.47 25.34
CA VAL A 173 0.37 25.73 26.64
C VAL A 173 0.80 24.68 27.66
N ARG A 174 0.82 23.39 27.31
CA ARG A 174 1.31 22.32 28.20
C ARG A 174 2.76 22.54 28.62
N SER A 175 3.62 22.93 27.68
CA SER A 175 5.01 23.27 27.99
C SER A 175 5.12 24.42 29.00
N CYS A 176 4.26 25.44 28.92
CA CYS A 176 4.20 26.52 29.92
C CYS A 176 3.82 26.04 31.33
N TYR A 177 3.09 24.94 31.45
CA TYR A 177 2.77 24.30 32.74
C TYR A 177 3.84 23.30 33.21
N GLY A 178 4.98 23.19 32.51
CA GLY A 178 6.04 22.23 32.83
C GLY A 178 5.73 20.80 32.37
N GLU A 179 4.71 20.61 31.54
CA GLU A 179 4.31 19.30 31.02
C GLU A 179 5.07 18.98 29.72
N SER A 180 5.61 17.76 29.63
CA SER A 180 6.36 17.33 28.44
C SER A 180 5.43 16.91 27.30
N SER A 181 5.73 17.39 26.09
CA SER A 181 4.98 17.09 24.86
C SER A 181 5.93 16.76 23.72
N LEU A 182 5.59 15.75 22.91
CA LEU A 182 6.27 15.44 21.65
C LEU A 182 5.29 15.68 20.50
N LEU A 183 5.71 16.49 19.53
CA LEU A 183 4.96 16.74 18.30
C LEU A 183 5.60 15.95 17.16
N HIS A 184 4.82 15.12 16.48
CA HIS A 184 5.22 14.41 15.27
C HIS A 184 4.29 14.82 14.12
N GLY A 185 4.87 15.17 12.97
CA GLY A 185 4.12 15.61 11.81
C GLY A 185 4.99 15.70 10.56
N VAL A 186 4.33 15.93 9.43
CA VAL A 186 4.95 16.13 8.12
C VAL A 186 4.76 17.59 7.69
N GLU A 187 5.69 18.11 6.89
CA GLU A 187 5.64 19.49 6.40
C GLU A 187 4.38 19.76 5.56
N TRP A 188 4.01 18.78 4.73
CA TRP A 188 2.86 18.86 3.86
C TRP A 188 2.20 17.49 3.69
N MET A 189 0.87 17.50 3.56
CA MET A 189 0.08 16.32 3.23
C MET A 189 -0.94 16.71 2.17
N PRO A 190 -1.03 15.98 1.04
CA PRO A 190 -1.97 16.31 -0.02
C PRO A 190 -3.43 16.31 0.48
N PRO A 191 -4.31 17.12 -0.13
CA PRO A 191 -5.73 16.97 0.10
C PRO A 191 -6.17 15.54 -0.25
N LYS A 192 -7.09 14.97 0.55
CA LYS A 192 -7.76 13.70 0.25
C LYS A 192 -8.50 13.77 -1.09
#